data_AF-A0A168LWJ1-F1
#
_entry.id   AF-A0A168LWJ1-F1
#
_cell.length_a   1.000
_cell.length_b   1.000
_cell.length_c   1.000
_cell.angle_alpha   90.00
_cell.angle_beta   90.00
_cell.angle_gamma   90.00
#
_symmetry.space_group_name_H-M   'P 1'
#
loop_
_entity.id
_entity.type
_entity.pdbx_description
1 polymer ?
#
loop_
_entity_poly.entity_id
_entity_poly.type
_entity_poly.pdbx_seq_one_letter_code
_entity_poly.pdbx_strand_id
1 'polypeptide(L)'
;MASPEPKEPTKDDDNKEWMTPAQRHNMTETEKRQRQLDRMFAKIDTPVIIPEAKREKKEHKVKDFVNNVSGSSAGAGSGDFHVYRALRRREYTRLGNMEAEERREREDQAYKDAMARKKAESEERTAKKRARRQKRKQAKPDDNNAKKQKTEE
;
A
#
# COMPACT_ATOMS: atom_id res chain seq x y z
N MET A 1 10.83 18.25 58.89
CA MET A 1 10.16 17.63 57.72
C MET A 1 9.70 18.77 56.82
N ALA A 2 10.42 19.04 55.73
CA ALA A 2 10.06 20.10 54.80
C ALA A 2 9.07 19.54 53.77
N SER A 3 7.88 20.13 53.69
CA SER A 3 6.88 19.81 52.66
C SER A 3 7.40 20.22 51.28
N PRO A 4 7.22 19.41 50.23
CA PRO A 4 7.62 19.79 48.88
C PRO A 4 6.70 20.89 48.31
N GLU A 5 7.31 21.95 47.79
CA GLU A 5 6.63 23.09 47.16
C GLU A 5 5.86 22.67 45.87
N PRO A 6 4.74 23.33 45.56
CA PRO A 6 3.97 23.06 44.34
C PRO A 6 4.75 23.52 43.10
N LYS A 7 4.89 22.62 42.11
CA LYS A 7 5.49 22.93 40.81
C LYS A 7 4.62 23.91 40.02
N GLU A 8 5.22 24.96 39.48
CA GLU A 8 4.55 25.91 38.60
C GLU A 8 4.06 25.26 37.29
N PRO A 9 2.88 25.65 36.78
CA PRO A 9 2.34 25.13 35.53
C PRO A 9 3.12 25.65 34.32
N THR A 10 3.41 24.76 33.38
CA THR A 10 4.04 25.09 32.10
C THR A 10 3.02 25.68 31.13
N LYS A 11 3.42 26.69 30.33
CA LYS A 11 2.60 27.48 29.39
C LYS A 11 1.86 26.69 28.29
N ASP A 12 1.99 25.36 28.26
CA ASP A 12 1.32 24.47 27.31
C ASP A 12 0.02 23.84 27.88
N ASP A 13 -0.29 24.08 29.17
CA ASP A 13 -1.43 23.48 29.88
C ASP A 13 -2.74 24.30 29.76
N ASP A 14 -2.68 25.53 29.26
CA ASP A 14 -3.76 26.51 29.43
C ASP A 14 -4.94 26.41 28.43
N ASN A 15 -4.86 25.62 27.35
CA ASN A 15 -5.83 25.78 26.25
C ASN A 15 -7.02 24.79 26.22
N LYS A 16 -7.23 23.91 27.21
CA LYS A 16 -8.40 23.00 27.21
C LYS A 16 -8.98 22.67 28.59
N GLU A 17 -8.82 23.51 29.61
CA GLU A 17 -9.37 23.22 30.94
C GLU A 17 -10.91 23.07 30.97
N TRP A 18 -11.63 23.77 30.11
CA TRP A 18 -13.09 23.77 30.01
C TRP A 18 -13.71 22.60 29.23
N MET A 19 -12.88 21.77 28.58
CA MET A 19 -13.33 20.56 27.88
C MET A 19 -13.20 19.34 28.78
N THR A 20 -14.20 18.45 28.77
CA THR A 20 -14.11 17.17 29.51
C THR A 20 -12.91 16.35 28.99
N PRO A 21 -12.25 15.52 29.83
CA PRO A 21 -11.14 14.68 29.39
C PRO A 21 -11.46 13.84 28.14
N ALA A 22 -12.71 13.38 28.00
CA ALA A 22 -13.19 12.66 26.81
C ALA A 22 -13.16 13.52 25.53
N GLN A 23 -13.54 14.80 25.62
CA GLN A 23 -13.49 15.76 24.50
C GLN A 23 -12.06 16.18 24.16
N ARG A 24 -11.12 16.10 25.11
CA ARG A 24 -9.68 16.35 24.87
C ARG A 24 -9.03 15.22 24.05
N HIS A 25 -9.56 14.00 24.14
CA HIS A 25 -9.02 12.81 23.48
C HIS A 25 -9.78 12.37 22.22
N ASN A 26 -11.06 12.73 22.07
CA ASN A 26 -11.88 12.44 20.89
C ASN A 26 -11.83 13.57 19.86
N MET A 27 -10.64 13.85 19.33
CA MET A 27 -10.43 14.86 18.29
C MET A 27 -11.09 14.43 16.98
N THR A 28 -11.74 15.37 16.28
CA THR A 28 -12.27 15.15 14.93
C THR A 28 -11.13 14.86 13.93
N GLU A 29 -11.43 14.23 12.78
CA GLU A 29 -10.40 13.97 11.76
C GLU A 29 -9.71 15.26 11.28
N THR A 30 -10.49 16.33 11.15
CA THR A 30 -10.01 17.67 10.79
C THR A 30 -9.07 18.22 11.83
N GLU A 31 -9.41 18.10 13.12
CA GLU A 31 -8.55 18.55 14.22
C GLU A 31 -7.25 17.74 14.33
N LYS A 32 -7.29 16.42 14.07
CA LYS A 32 -6.08 15.58 14.01
C LYS A 32 -5.12 16.03 12.91
N ARG A 33 -5.66 16.35 11.73
CA ARG A 33 -4.90 16.89 10.59
C ARG A 33 -4.33 18.27 10.91
N GLN A 34 -5.14 19.17 11.47
CA GLN A 34 -4.69 20.50 11.90
C GLN A 34 -3.50 20.40 12.86
N ARG A 35 -3.59 19.58 13.91
CA ARG A 35 -2.47 19.36 14.84
C ARG A 35 -1.21 18.80 14.16
N GLN A 36 -1.37 17.91 13.20
CA GLN A 36 -0.24 17.39 12.42
C GLN A 36 0.40 18.48 11.56
N LEU A 37 -0.41 19.34 10.95
CA LEU A 37 0.04 20.51 10.18
C LEU A 37 0.74 21.53 11.09
N ASP A 38 0.16 21.89 12.23
CA ASP A 38 0.77 22.81 13.20
C ASP A 38 2.14 22.31 13.65
N ARG A 39 2.28 21.00 13.88
CA ARG A 39 3.56 20.37 14.19
C ARG A 39 4.57 20.43 13.05
N MET A 40 4.13 20.32 11.80
CA MET A 40 4.98 20.46 10.61
C MET A 40 5.39 21.93 10.40
N PHE A 41 4.45 22.88 10.57
CA PHE A 41 4.70 24.32 10.48
C PHE A 41 5.56 24.87 11.62
N ALA A 42 5.60 24.20 12.78
CA ALA A 42 6.56 24.55 13.83
C ALA A 42 8.02 24.27 13.41
N LYS A 43 8.26 23.43 12.39
CA LYS A 43 9.59 23.06 11.89
C LYS A 43 9.64 23.02 10.36
N ILE A 44 9.43 24.17 9.74
CA ILE A 44 9.35 24.32 8.28
C ILE A 44 10.66 23.88 7.59
N ASP A 45 11.80 24.09 8.23
CA ASP A 45 13.11 23.76 7.65
C ASP A 45 13.40 22.25 7.58
N THR A 46 12.66 21.41 8.32
CA THR A 46 12.83 19.95 8.24
C THR A 46 12.04 19.36 7.06
N PRO A 47 12.71 18.69 6.09
CA PRO A 47 12.02 18.06 4.99
C PRO A 47 11.13 16.92 5.49
N VAL A 48 9.90 16.85 4.97
CA VAL A 48 8.95 15.78 5.30
C VAL A 48 9.35 14.50 4.55
N ILE A 49 9.64 13.44 5.29
CA ILE A 49 9.96 12.12 4.72
C ILE A 49 8.66 11.40 4.36
N ILE A 50 8.39 11.27 3.06
CA ILE A 50 7.31 10.42 2.56
C ILE A 50 7.83 8.97 2.57
N PRO A 51 7.17 8.03 3.26
CA PRO A 51 7.64 6.66 3.30
C PRO A 51 7.57 6.03 1.90
N GLU A 52 8.66 5.39 1.49
CA GLU A 52 8.66 4.56 0.28
C GLU A 52 7.72 3.35 0.45
N ALA A 53 7.29 2.78 -0.69
CA ALA A 53 6.51 1.56 -0.69
C ALA A 53 7.23 0.44 0.10
N LYS A 54 6.48 -0.30 0.93
CA LYS A 54 7.03 -1.41 1.70
C LYS A 54 7.61 -2.45 0.74
N ARG A 55 8.91 -2.70 0.85
CA ARG A 55 9.58 -3.78 0.11
C ARG A 55 9.03 -5.12 0.58
N GLU A 56 8.86 -6.04 -0.36
CA GLU A 56 8.47 -7.42 -0.04
C GLU A 56 9.55 -8.07 0.84
N LYS A 57 9.12 -8.89 1.80
CA LYS A 57 10.01 -9.55 2.74
C LYS A 57 10.83 -10.58 1.97
N LYS A 58 12.10 -10.27 1.72
CA LYS A 58 13.01 -11.22 1.06
C LYS A 58 13.18 -12.46 1.93
N GLU A 59 13.12 -13.62 1.30
CA GLU A 59 13.48 -14.86 1.96
C GLU A 59 14.94 -14.82 2.44
N HIS A 60 15.20 -15.40 3.61
CA HIS A 60 16.55 -15.52 4.13
C HIS A 60 17.35 -16.48 3.25
N LYS A 61 18.35 -15.96 2.54
CA LYS A 61 19.28 -16.80 1.78
C LYS A 61 20.03 -17.75 2.73
N VAL A 62 20.05 -19.03 2.35
CA VAL A 62 20.86 -20.04 3.04
C VAL A 62 22.35 -19.69 2.83
N LYS A 63 23.19 -19.96 3.82
CA LYS A 63 24.64 -19.75 3.70
C LYS A 63 25.24 -20.81 2.78
N ASP A 64 26.16 -20.41 1.91
CA ASP A 64 26.82 -21.33 0.98
C ASP A 64 27.69 -22.37 1.70
N PHE A 65 28.35 -21.96 2.78
CA PHE A 65 29.21 -22.83 3.57
C PHE A 65 28.84 -22.79 5.06
N VAL A 66 28.85 -23.99 5.66
CA VAL A 66 28.68 -24.17 7.11
C VAL A 66 30.00 -24.69 7.65
N ASN A 67 30.70 -23.86 8.44
CA ASN A 67 32.06 -24.16 8.90
C ASN A 67 32.10 -25.09 10.12
N ASN A 68 30.96 -25.31 10.78
CA ASN A 68 30.86 -26.00 12.08
C ASN A 68 30.10 -27.33 11.95
N VAL A 69 30.39 -28.10 10.91
CA VAL A 69 29.78 -29.42 10.69
C VAL A 69 30.59 -30.48 11.43
N SER A 70 29.97 -31.16 12.39
CA SER A 70 30.54 -32.34 13.04
C SER A 70 30.58 -33.52 12.06
N GLY A 71 31.54 -34.44 12.24
CA GLY A 71 31.69 -35.59 11.33
C GLY A 71 30.44 -36.47 11.26
N SER A 72 30.23 -37.16 10.14
CA SER A 72 28.99 -37.93 9.88
C SER A 72 28.74 -39.08 10.86
N SER A 73 29.79 -39.59 11.52
CA SER A 73 29.71 -40.63 12.56
C SER A 73 29.76 -40.07 13.98
N ALA A 74 29.82 -38.75 14.16
CA ALA A 74 29.78 -38.13 15.47
C ALA A 74 28.38 -38.30 16.09
N GLY A 75 28.33 -38.57 17.39
CA GLY A 75 27.06 -38.67 18.13
C GLY A 75 26.34 -37.32 18.25
N ALA A 76 25.10 -37.37 18.74
CA ALA A 76 24.30 -36.16 18.95
C ALA A 76 24.92 -35.27 20.04
N GLY A 77 25.29 -34.05 19.66
CA GLY A 77 25.77 -33.01 20.56
C GLY A 77 24.63 -32.29 21.28
N SER A 78 24.94 -31.61 22.39
CA SER A 78 23.94 -30.84 23.17
C SER A 78 23.31 -29.68 22.40
N GLY A 79 24.00 -29.17 21.36
CA GLY A 79 23.53 -28.09 20.50
C GLY A 79 22.67 -28.55 19.31
N ASP A 80 22.68 -29.84 18.96
CA ASP A 80 22.09 -30.34 17.71
C ASP A 80 20.57 -30.16 17.68
N PHE A 81 19.92 -30.31 18.83
CA PHE A 81 18.49 -30.05 18.97
C PHE A 81 18.13 -28.60 18.62
N HIS A 82 18.93 -27.62 19.07
CA HIS A 82 18.67 -26.22 18.78
C HIS A 82 18.97 -25.86 17.31
N VAL A 83 19.98 -26.50 16.71
CA VAL A 83 20.26 -26.37 15.27
C VAL A 83 19.06 -26.89 14.46
N TYR A 84 18.56 -28.09 14.75
CA TYR A 84 17.38 -28.65 14.09
C TYR A 84 16.13 -27.78 14.28
N ARG A 85 15.86 -27.32 15.50
CA ARG A 85 14.71 -26.44 15.79
C ARG A 85 14.78 -25.14 14.98
N ALA A 86 15.95 -24.52 14.86
CA ALA A 86 16.13 -23.31 14.07
C ALA A 86 15.98 -23.59 12.57
N LEU A 87 16.58 -24.68 12.07
CA LEU A 87 16.48 -25.09 10.67
C LEU A 87 15.03 -25.38 10.28
N ARG A 88 14.30 -26.16 11.09
CA ARG A 88 12.89 -26.51 10.84
C ARG A 88 11.99 -25.28 10.80
N ARG A 89 12.20 -24.32 11.72
CA ARG A 89 11.45 -23.05 11.71
C ARG A 89 11.71 -22.24 10.45
N ARG A 90 12.97 -22.15 10.02
CA ARG A 90 13.34 -21.47 8.77
C ARG A 90 12.69 -22.15 7.58
N GLU A 91 12.72 -23.46 7.53
CA GLU A 91 12.16 -24.24 6.43
C GLU A 91 10.62 -24.13 6.36
N TYR A 92 9.92 -24.22 7.49
CA TYR A 92 8.47 -24.01 7.51
C TYR A 92 8.06 -22.60 7.11
N THR A 93 8.83 -21.59 7.53
CA THR A 93 8.59 -20.22 7.09
C THR A 93 8.81 -20.08 5.58
N ARG A 94 9.86 -20.71 5.04
CA ARG A 94 10.15 -20.71 3.61
C ARG A 94 9.05 -21.38 2.79
N LEU A 95 8.64 -22.60 3.17
CA LEU A 95 7.55 -23.32 2.50
C LEU A 95 6.23 -22.54 2.58
N GLY A 96 5.90 -21.99 3.75
CA GLY A 96 4.68 -21.20 3.92
C GLY A 96 4.67 -19.89 3.11
N ASN A 97 5.83 -19.25 2.93
CA ASN A 97 5.96 -18.08 2.07
C ASN A 97 5.76 -18.46 0.60
N MET A 98 6.43 -19.53 0.14
CA MET A 98 6.30 -20.04 -1.23
C MET A 98 4.84 -20.39 -1.58
N GLU A 99 4.13 -21.09 -0.70
CA GLU A 99 2.72 -21.43 -0.89
C GLU A 99 1.82 -20.18 -0.90
N ALA A 100 2.13 -19.17 -0.07
CA ALA A 100 1.39 -17.91 -0.03
C ALA A 100 1.61 -17.07 -1.29
N GLU A 101 2.84 -17.04 -1.79
CA GLU A 101 3.22 -16.38 -3.05
C GLU A 101 2.53 -17.05 -4.24
N GLU A 102 2.60 -18.38 -4.35
CA GLU A 102 1.93 -19.13 -5.42
C GLU A 102 0.41 -18.86 -5.43
N ARG A 103 -0.22 -18.87 -4.24
CA ARG A 103 -1.65 -18.55 -4.12
C ARG A 103 -1.96 -17.13 -4.59
N ARG A 104 -1.17 -16.15 -4.15
CA ARG A 104 -1.33 -14.74 -4.54
C ARG A 104 -1.17 -14.57 -6.05
N GLU A 105 -0.14 -15.17 -6.63
CA GLU A 105 0.12 -15.09 -8.08
C GLU A 105 -1.02 -15.70 -8.89
N ARG A 106 -1.54 -16.84 -8.46
CA ARG A 106 -2.69 -17.51 -9.10
C ARG A 106 -3.95 -16.64 -9.06
N GLU A 107 -4.23 -16.03 -7.91
CA GLU A 107 -5.37 -15.11 -7.73
C GLU A 107 -5.21 -13.85 -8.58
N ASP A 108 -4.01 -13.27 -8.61
CA ASP A 108 -3.69 -12.08 -9.39
C ASP A 108 -3.80 -12.35 -10.91
N GLN A 109 -3.35 -13.52 -11.38
CA GLN A 109 -3.50 -13.94 -12.77
C GLN A 109 -4.97 -14.12 -13.14
N ALA A 110 -5.72 -14.86 -12.32
CA ALA A 110 -7.16 -15.06 -12.55
C ALA A 110 -7.93 -13.73 -12.58
N TYR A 111 -7.57 -12.79 -11.70
CA TYR A 111 -8.14 -11.45 -11.69
C TYR A 111 -7.81 -10.65 -12.96
N LYS A 112 -6.54 -10.64 -13.38
CA LYS A 112 -6.09 -9.97 -14.61
C LYS A 112 -6.81 -10.52 -15.84
N ASP A 113 -6.94 -11.84 -15.94
CA ASP A 113 -7.64 -12.50 -17.04
C ASP A 113 -9.13 -12.14 -17.05
N ALA A 114 -9.79 -12.17 -15.89
CA ALA A 114 -11.18 -11.78 -15.77
C ALA A 114 -11.41 -10.31 -16.15
N MET A 115 -10.51 -9.42 -15.75
CA MET A 115 -10.57 -8.00 -16.10
C MET A 115 -10.31 -7.77 -17.59
N ALA A 116 -9.35 -8.48 -18.19
CA ALA A 116 -9.07 -8.41 -19.62
C ALA A 116 -10.26 -8.87 -20.46
N ARG A 117 -10.92 -9.97 -20.06
CA ARG A 117 -12.14 -10.47 -20.72
C ARG A 117 -13.27 -9.45 -20.66
N LYS A 118 -13.56 -8.91 -19.47
CA LYS A 118 -14.59 -7.86 -19.30
C LYS A 118 -14.29 -6.62 -20.13
N LYS A 119 -13.03 -6.22 -20.19
CA LYS A 119 -12.59 -5.07 -21.00
C LYS A 119 -12.81 -5.34 -22.49
N ALA A 120 -12.38 -6.49 -23.00
CA ALA A 120 -12.59 -6.90 -24.39
C ALA A 120 -14.08 -6.93 -24.76
N GLU A 121 -14.93 -7.56 -23.94
CA GLU A 121 -16.39 -7.59 -24.17
C GLU A 121 -16.99 -6.18 -24.20
N SER A 122 -16.55 -5.29 -23.32
CA SER A 122 -17.01 -3.89 -23.30
C SER A 122 -16.57 -3.11 -24.53
N GLU A 123 -15.35 -3.37 -25.01
CA GLU A 123 -14.77 -2.75 -26.20
C GLU A 123 -15.45 -3.24 -27.47
N GLU A 124 -15.73 -4.54 -27.60
CA GLU A 124 -16.48 -5.11 -28.72
C GLU A 124 -17.89 -4.53 -28.82
N ARG A 125 -18.62 -4.49 -27.69
CA ARG A 125 -19.96 -3.88 -27.62
C ARG A 125 -19.91 -2.40 -28.02
N THR A 126 -18.90 -1.68 -27.55
CA THR A 126 -18.71 -0.25 -27.84
C THR A 126 -18.30 -0.03 -29.29
N ALA A 127 -17.40 -0.84 -29.85
CA ALA A 127 -16.94 -0.78 -31.23
C ALA A 127 -18.09 -1.07 -32.21
N LYS A 128 -18.91 -2.09 -31.96
CA LYS A 128 -20.11 -2.39 -32.75
C LYS A 128 -21.09 -1.22 -32.76
N LYS A 129 -21.35 -0.60 -31.60
CA LYS A 129 -22.20 0.59 -31.50
C LYS A 129 -21.57 1.81 -32.20
N ARG A 130 -20.26 2.02 -32.06
CA ARG A 130 -19.51 3.10 -32.72
C ARG A 130 -19.54 2.96 -34.25
N ALA A 131 -19.29 1.77 -34.78
CA ALA A 131 -19.36 1.48 -36.21
C ALA A 131 -20.75 1.77 -36.80
N ARG A 132 -21.83 1.39 -36.09
CA ARG A 132 -23.20 1.73 -36.49
C ARG A 132 -23.44 3.25 -36.55
N ARG A 133 -22.92 4.01 -35.58
CA ARG A 133 -23.02 5.49 -35.58
C ARG A 133 -22.21 6.11 -36.71
N GLN A 134 -21.00 5.62 -36.99
CA GLN A 134 -20.16 6.14 -38.07
C GLN A 134 -20.78 5.88 -39.44
N LYS A 135 -21.33 4.68 -39.69
CA LYS A 135 -22.09 4.41 -40.92
C LYS A 135 -23.29 5.36 -41.08
N ARG A 136 -24.04 5.61 -40.01
CA ARG A 136 -25.15 6.59 -40.02
C ARG A 136 -24.66 8.03 -40.24
N LYS A 137 -23.48 8.40 -39.74
CA LYS A 137 -22.89 9.72 -39.96
C LYS A 137 -22.47 9.89 -41.42
N GLN A 138 -21.80 8.90 -42.00
CA GLN A 138 -21.39 8.91 -43.41
C GLN A 138 -22.58 8.87 -44.38
N ALA A 139 -23.68 8.21 -44.00
CA ALA A 139 -24.90 8.19 -44.81
C ALA A 139 -25.73 9.48 -44.72
N LYS A 140 -25.43 10.39 -43.78
CA LYS A 140 -26.04 11.72 -43.74
C LYS A 140 -25.21 12.66 -44.61
N PRO A 141 -25.80 13.38 -45.57
CA PRO A 141 -25.07 14.42 -46.29
C PRO A 141 -24.61 15.49 -45.28
N ASP A 142 -23.39 16.00 -45.46
CA ASP A 142 -22.86 17.09 -44.65
C ASP A 142 -23.63 18.38 -44.97
N ASP A 143 -24.74 18.63 -44.27
CA ASP A 143 -25.52 19.88 -44.38
C ASP A 143 -24.66 21.14 -44.09
N ASN A 144 -23.53 20.96 -43.41
CA ASN A 144 -22.56 22.02 -43.14
C ASN A 144 -21.67 22.38 -44.35
N ASN A 145 -21.46 21.46 -45.30
CA ASN A 145 -20.70 21.75 -46.52
C ASN A 145 -21.63 22.32 -47.62
N ALA A 146 -22.87 21.84 -47.70
CA ALA A 146 -23.90 22.37 -48.59
C ALA A 146 -24.31 23.82 -48.27
N LYS A 147 -24.19 24.26 -47.01
CA LYS A 147 -24.40 25.67 -46.62
C LYS A 147 -23.21 26.58 -46.93
N LYS A 148 -21.97 26.09 -46.87
CA LYS A 148 -20.78 26.90 -47.21
C LYS A 148 -20.67 27.18 -48.71
N GLN A 149 -21.04 26.22 -49.57
CA GLN A 149 -21.06 26.43 -51.02
C GLN A 149 -22.18 27.37 -51.49
N LYS A 150 -23.23 27.60 -50.69
CA LYS A 150 -24.30 28.56 -51.01
C LYS A 150 -24.02 30.01 -50.58
N THR A 151 -22.92 30.26 -49.88
CA THR A 151 -22.53 31.60 -49.39
C THR A 151 -21.30 32.16 -50.10
N GLU A 152 -20.70 31.43 -51.04
CA GLU A 152 -19.53 31.86 -51.83
C GLU A 152 -19.86 32.08 -53.33
N GLU A 153 -21.12 31.97 -53.74
CA GLU A 153 -21.71 32.54 -54.98
C GLU A 153 -22.58 33.75 -54.63
#